data_AF-A0A963HC71-F1
#
_entry.id   AF-A0A963HC71-F1
#
_cell.length_a   1.000
_cell.length_b   1.000
_cell.length_c   1.000
_cell.angle_alpha   90.00
_cell.angle_beta   90.00
_cell.angle_gamma   90.00
#
_symmetry.space_group_name_H-M   'P 1'
#
loop_
_entity.id
_entity.type
_entity.pdbx_description
1 polymer ?
#
loop_
_entity_poly.entity_id
_entity_poly.type
_entity_poly.pdbx_seq_one_letter_code
_entity_poly.pdbx_strand_id
1 'polypeptide(L)'
;MNAGAGKRTSLAVALALIGGLEIAAAAGAASEWLAVCGKCISPTIFAKSGVGTANARAEARITRAEIEDWCANWQPGDGNCVPQQLKSSDLDKVYRASADCPGGRITPIDGKTYQLAGKWDNSDIGGGRSKWRDGSGRIVGRDNASGGLAISQQWEILCPNTAGRTAKSAATAGKRLPAAEYAVGQVVLARYGRDWVRARITGIRHSNGPAGPQVSYDVSLDNGQRGIVPASMLRAK
;
A
#
# COMPACT_ATOMS: atom_id res chain seq x y z
N MET A 1 30.28 77.76 -10.17
CA MET A 1 31.29 77.11 -9.30
C MET A 1 31.25 75.62 -9.55
N ASN A 2 32.43 75.01 -9.55
CA ASN A 2 32.82 73.88 -10.40
C ASN A 2 32.15 72.53 -10.13
N ALA A 3 31.86 71.85 -11.24
CA ALA A 3 31.76 70.40 -11.34
C ALA A 3 33.17 69.78 -11.30
N GLY A 4 33.30 68.62 -10.66
CA GLY A 4 34.50 67.80 -10.68
C GLY A 4 34.13 66.33 -10.84
N ALA A 5 34.46 65.77 -12.01
CA ALA A 5 34.33 64.37 -12.37
C ALA A 5 35.74 63.76 -12.62
N GLY A 6 35.91 62.47 -12.33
CA GLY A 6 37.06 61.65 -12.73
C GLY A 6 37.19 60.38 -11.87
N LYS A 7 36.43 59.31 -12.15
CA LYS A 7 36.70 58.13 -13.01
C LYS A 7 37.79 57.13 -12.54
N ARG A 8 37.28 55.95 -12.15
CA ARG A 8 37.70 54.53 -12.44
C ARG A 8 38.95 54.03 -11.69
N THR A 9 38.96 52.86 -11.05
CA THR A 9 38.80 51.51 -11.63
C THR A 9 38.74 50.44 -10.51
N SER A 10 38.14 49.27 -10.80
CA SER A 10 38.20 47.98 -10.06
C SER A 10 37.28 47.87 -8.83
N LEU A 11 36.58 46.77 -8.53
CA LEU A 11 36.66 45.37 -8.93
C LEU A 11 35.22 44.80 -8.85
N ALA A 12 34.82 43.99 -9.83
CA ALA A 12 33.55 43.28 -9.80
C ALA A 12 33.60 42.15 -8.77
N VAL A 13 32.67 42.13 -7.80
CA VAL A 13 32.35 40.94 -7.02
C VAL A 13 30.99 40.46 -7.48
N ALA A 14 31.01 39.37 -8.25
CA ALA A 14 29.83 38.60 -8.62
C ALA A 14 29.22 37.98 -7.35
N LEU A 15 28.07 38.49 -6.91
CA LEU A 15 27.29 37.83 -5.87
C LEU A 15 26.55 36.64 -6.51
N ALA A 16 26.97 35.45 -6.08
CA ALA A 16 26.46 34.17 -6.54
C ALA A 16 24.94 34.06 -6.34
N LEU A 17 24.26 33.62 -7.41
CA LEU A 17 22.92 33.07 -7.38
C LEU A 17 22.92 31.86 -6.43
N ILE A 18 22.41 32.04 -5.21
CA ILE A 18 22.04 30.92 -4.35
C ILE A 18 20.75 30.36 -4.94
N GLY A 19 20.91 29.42 -5.86
CA GLY A 19 19.83 28.52 -6.26
C GLY A 19 19.33 27.81 -5.02
N GLY A 20 18.09 28.12 -4.64
CA GLY A 20 17.32 27.31 -3.70
C GLY A 20 17.15 25.94 -4.32
N LEU A 21 18.10 25.05 -4.01
CA LEU A 21 17.97 23.63 -4.20
C LEU A 21 16.89 23.20 -3.21
N GLU A 22 15.63 23.25 -3.65
CA GLU A 22 14.57 22.51 -2.96
C GLU A 22 14.96 21.04 -3.04
N ILE A 23 15.60 20.56 -1.98
CA ILE A 23 15.65 19.14 -1.66
C ILE A 23 14.20 18.78 -1.40
N ALA A 24 13.47 18.47 -2.48
CA ALA A 24 12.28 17.66 -2.40
C ALA A 24 12.75 16.37 -1.75
N ALA A 25 12.53 16.25 -0.43
CA ALA A 25 12.63 15.01 0.27
C ALA A 25 11.79 14.03 -0.53
N ALA A 26 12.46 13.10 -1.22
CA ALA A 26 11.82 11.91 -1.73
C ALA A 26 11.29 11.19 -0.50
N ALA A 27 10.07 11.53 -0.09
CA ALA A 27 9.29 10.69 0.80
C ALA A 27 9.32 9.32 0.14
N GLY A 28 10.06 8.39 0.74
CA GLY A 28 10.17 7.03 0.24
C GLY A 28 8.76 6.54 0.02
N ALA A 29 8.35 6.44 -1.25
CA ALA A 29 7.07 5.87 -1.59
C ALA A 29 7.13 4.46 -1.01
N ALA A 30 6.34 4.21 0.04
CA ALA A 30 6.20 2.87 0.56
C ALA A 30 5.84 1.99 -0.64
N SER A 31 6.70 1.02 -0.97
CA SER A 31 6.54 0.21 -2.17
C SER A 31 5.19 -0.49 -2.10
N GLU A 32 4.22 -0.01 -2.89
CA GLU A 32 2.92 -0.64 -2.99
C GLU A 32 3.10 -2.01 -3.65
N TRP A 33 2.35 -3.01 -3.20
CA TRP A 33 2.47 -4.40 -3.66
C TRP A 33 1.08 -4.98 -3.90
N LEU A 34 0.98 -6.07 -4.66
CA LEU A 34 -0.29 -6.77 -4.87
C LEU A 34 -0.32 -8.06 -4.04
N ALA A 35 -1.33 -8.23 -3.19
CA ALA A 35 -1.46 -9.46 -2.41
C ALA A 35 -1.80 -10.67 -3.29
N VAL A 36 -0.95 -11.70 -3.27
CA VAL A 36 -1.13 -12.94 -4.05
C VAL A 36 -1.89 -13.98 -3.26
N CYS A 37 -1.30 -14.41 -2.15
CA CYS A 37 -1.89 -15.32 -1.20
C CYS A 37 -1.19 -15.08 0.12
N GLY A 38 -1.63 -15.77 1.16
CA GLY A 38 -0.99 -15.62 2.45
C GLY A 38 0.53 -15.86 2.41
N LYS A 39 1.00 -17.05 2.01
CA LYS A 39 2.43 -17.40 2.07
C LYS A 39 3.21 -17.09 0.78
N CYS A 40 2.61 -16.39 -0.16
CA CYS A 40 3.20 -16.13 -1.46
C CYS A 40 4.13 -14.91 -1.41
N ILE A 41 5.16 -14.89 -2.25
CA ILE A 41 5.98 -13.69 -2.47
C ILE A 41 5.07 -12.63 -3.09
N SER A 42 4.99 -11.47 -2.45
CA SER A 42 4.15 -10.37 -2.91
C SER A 42 4.91 -9.52 -3.94
N PRO A 43 4.43 -9.41 -5.20
CA PRO A 43 5.07 -8.59 -6.22
C PRO A 43 4.89 -7.11 -5.89
N THR A 44 5.94 -6.33 -6.16
CA THR A 44 5.95 -4.87 -6.00
C THR A 44 5.44 -4.20 -7.26
N ILE A 45 4.53 -3.23 -7.08
CA ILE A 45 3.94 -2.45 -8.16
C ILE A 45 5.01 -1.56 -8.77
N PHE A 46 5.22 -1.69 -10.08
CA PHE A 46 6.11 -0.83 -10.86
C PHE A 46 5.36 0.10 -11.80
N ALA A 47 4.09 -0.16 -12.09
CA ALA A 47 3.24 0.73 -12.88
C ALA A 47 1.80 0.74 -12.34
N LYS A 48 1.17 1.91 -12.31
CA LYS A 48 -0.22 2.10 -11.91
C LYS A 48 -0.86 3.20 -12.74
N SER A 49 -2.10 3.01 -13.17
CA SER A 49 -2.82 3.98 -14.00
C SER A 49 -4.32 3.95 -13.71
N GLY A 50 -5.03 5.03 -14.08
CA GLY A 50 -6.49 5.10 -14.00
C GLY A 50 -7.08 4.93 -12.59
N VAL A 51 -6.29 5.15 -11.53
CA VAL A 51 -6.73 4.98 -10.14
C VAL A 51 -8.04 5.71 -9.87
N GLY A 52 -9.02 5.01 -9.28
CA GLY A 52 -10.35 5.55 -8.98
C GLY A 52 -11.31 5.62 -10.18
N THR A 53 -10.90 5.18 -11.36
CA THR A 53 -11.72 5.23 -12.58
C THR A 53 -12.26 3.85 -12.98
N ALA A 54 -13.04 3.80 -14.06
CA ALA A 54 -13.50 2.54 -14.67
C ALA A 54 -12.35 1.69 -15.27
N ASN A 55 -11.18 2.31 -15.44
CA ASN A 55 -10.00 1.71 -16.09
C ASN A 55 -8.78 1.69 -15.15
N ALA A 56 -8.98 1.52 -13.85
CA ALA A 56 -7.89 1.43 -12.89
C ALA A 56 -7.06 0.17 -13.14
N ARG A 57 -5.72 0.29 -13.20
CA ARG A 57 -4.78 -0.82 -13.46
C ARG A 57 -3.55 -0.70 -12.58
N ALA A 58 -3.01 -1.83 -12.15
CA ALA A 58 -1.70 -1.94 -11.53
C ALA A 58 -0.94 -3.13 -12.12
N GLU A 59 0.34 -2.93 -12.36
CA GLU A 59 1.29 -3.95 -12.79
C GLU A 59 2.39 -4.09 -11.74
N ALA A 60 2.68 -5.31 -11.36
CA ALA A 60 3.65 -5.65 -10.34
C ALA A 60 4.55 -6.79 -10.81
N ARG A 61 5.75 -6.86 -10.24
CA ARG A 61 6.71 -7.95 -10.48
C ARG A 61 7.36 -8.36 -9.18
N ILE A 62 7.77 -9.62 -9.09
CA ILE A 62 8.65 -10.07 -8.02
C ILE A 62 10.07 -9.63 -8.40
N THR A 63 10.80 -9.02 -7.48
CA THR A 63 12.22 -8.75 -7.63
C THR A 63 13.02 -9.64 -6.68
N ARG A 64 14.35 -9.62 -6.85
CA ARG A 64 15.26 -10.31 -5.93
C ARG A 64 15.07 -9.87 -4.48
N ALA A 65 14.81 -8.58 -4.24
CA ALA A 65 14.63 -8.07 -2.88
C ALA A 65 13.43 -8.71 -2.18
N GLU A 66 12.28 -8.88 -2.86
CA GLU A 66 11.14 -9.56 -2.25
C GLU A 66 11.39 -11.06 -2.03
N ILE A 67 12.22 -11.71 -2.86
CA ILE A 67 12.66 -13.09 -2.64
C ILE A 67 13.55 -13.20 -1.41
N GLU A 68 14.54 -12.31 -1.29
CA GLU A 68 15.45 -12.26 -0.14
C GLU A 68 14.66 -12.03 1.15
N ASP A 69 13.74 -11.05 1.15
CA ASP A 69 12.83 -10.79 2.26
C ASP A 69 11.96 -12.00 2.60
N TRP A 70 11.41 -12.67 1.58
CA TRP A 70 10.56 -13.84 1.79
C TRP A 70 11.36 -15.01 2.37
N CYS A 71 12.54 -15.30 1.82
CA CYS A 71 13.42 -16.37 2.28
C CYS A 71 13.89 -16.14 3.73
N ALA A 72 14.28 -14.91 4.08
CA ALA A 72 14.68 -14.57 5.44
C ALA A 72 13.58 -14.84 6.47
N ASN A 73 12.31 -14.68 6.07
CA ASN A 73 11.15 -14.87 6.96
C ASN A 73 10.62 -16.31 6.96
N TRP A 74 10.56 -16.98 5.80
CA TRP A 74 9.90 -18.28 5.65
C TRP A 74 10.84 -19.49 5.67
N GLN A 75 12.10 -19.30 5.27
CA GLN A 75 13.11 -20.36 5.21
C GLN A 75 14.40 -19.90 5.92
N PRO A 76 14.32 -19.42 7.18
CA PRO A 76 15.50 -18.92 7.86
C PRO A 76 16.54 -20.03 8.00
N GLY A 77 17.77 -19.75 7.57
CA GLY A 77 18.88 -20.70 7.59
C GLY A 77 18.98 -21.61 6.36
N ASP A 78 18.02 -21.57 5.43
CA ASP A 78 18.15 -22.27 4.15
C ASP A 78 18.94 -21.42 3.14
N GLY A 79 20.22 -21.74 2.98
CA GLY A 79 21.10 -21.10 1.99
C GLY A 79 20.70 -21.31 0.53
N ASN A 80 19.80 -22.27 0.25
CA ASN A 80 19.32 -22.55 -1.11
C ASN A 80 18.01 -21.85 -1.44
N CYS A 81 17.34 -21.22 -0.47
CA CYS A 81 16.03 -20.61 -0.70
C CYS A 81 16.08 -19.55 -1.82
N VAL A 82 16.98 -18.57 -1.72
CA VAL A 82 17.09 -17.50 -2.72
C VAL A 82 17.46 -18.06 -4.10
N PRO A 83 18.52 -18.89 -4.26
CA PRO A 83 18.84 -19.52 -5.55
C PRO A 83 17.71 -20.35 -6.16
N GLN A 84 16.90 -21.03 -5.35
CA GLN A 84 15.75 -21.81 -5.85
C GLN A 84 14.61 -20.90 -6.32
N GLN A 85 14.26 -19.87 -5.54
CA GLN A 85 13.22 -18.92 -5.92
C GLN A 85 13.62 -18.08 -7.13
N LEU A 86 14.91 -17.78 -7.30
CA LEU A 86 15.44 -17.11 -8.50
C LEU A 86 15.31 -17.95 -9.78
N LYS A 87 15.08 -19.26 -9.67
CA LYS A 87 14.80 -20.15 -10.81
C LYS A 87 13.29 -20.32 -11.06
N SER A 88 12.44 -19.75 -10.21
CA SER A 88 10.99 -19.77 -10.41
C SER A 88 10.61 -18.97 -11.65
N SER A 89 9.70 -19.52 -12.45
CA SER A 89 9.08 -18.79 -13.57
C SER A 89 8.20 -17.62 -13.11
N ASP A 90 7.98 -17.46 -11.80
CA ASP A 90 7.26 -16.33 -11.22
C ASP A 90 7.99 -14.99 -11.38
N LEU A 91 9.30 -15.00 -11.61
CA LEU A 91 10.09 -13.80 -11.87
C LEU A 91 9.83 -13.18 -13.25
N ASP A 92 9.44 -14.01 -14.22
CA ASP A 92 9.12 -13.56 -15.59
C ASP A 92 7.67 -13.06 -15.71
N LYS A 93 6.86 -13.25 -14.65
CA LYS A 93 5.45 -12.88 -14.65
C LYS A 93 5.27 -11.40 -14.33
N VAL A 94 4.48 -10.73 -15.16
CA VAL A 94 3.88 -9.45 -14.83
C VAL A 94 2.51 -9.70 -14.21
N TYR A 95 2.40 -9.45 -12.90
CA TYR A 95 1.16 -9.55 -12.16
C TYR A 95 0.30 -8.33 -12.45
N ARG A 96 -0.97 -8.56 -12.82
CA ARG A 96 -1.88 -7.49 -13.26
C ARG A 96 -3.14 -7.51 -12.42
N ALA A 97 -3.48 -6.36 -11.86
CA ALA A 97 -4.76 -6.12 -11.24
C ALA A 97 -5.48 -5.00 -11.96
N SER A 98 -6.79 -5.12 -12.10
CA SER A 98 -7.62 -4.12 -12.75
C SER A 98 -8.94 -3.91 -12.02
N ALA A 99 -9.47 -2.70 -12.07
CA ALA A 99 -10.76 -2.40 -11.47
C ALA A 99 -11.56 -1.40 -12.31
N ASP A 100 -12.87 -1.55 -12.20
CA ASP A 100 -13.87 -0.55 -12.53
C ASP A 100 -14.40 0.01 -11.22
N CYS A 101 -13.79 1.11 -10.77
CA CYS A 101 -14.07 1.68 -9.46
C CYS A 101 -15.53 2.20 -9.34
N PRO A 102 -16.09 2.92 -10.34
CA PRO A 102 -17.50 3.30 -10.33
C PRO A 102 -18.46 2.11 -10.40
N GLY A 103 -18.12 1.09 -11.20
CA GLY A 103 -18.93 -0.13 -11.36
C GLY A 103 -18.82 -1.13 -10.21
N GLY A 104 -17.93 -0.89 -9.24
CA GLY A 104 -17.74 -1.79 -8.11
C GLY A 104 -17.16 -3.15 -8.50
N ARG A 105 -16.34 -3.23 -9.55
CA ARG A 105 -15.86 -4.51 -10.09
C ARG A 105 -14.33 -4.56 -10.10
N ILE A 106 -13.76 -5.71 -9.77
CA ILE A 106 -12.31 -5.91 -9.74
C ILE A 106 -11.94 -7.25 -10.38
N THR A 107 -10.83 -7.24 -11.11
CA THR A 107 -10.10 -8.43 -11.54
C THR A 107 -8.71 -8.36 -10.90
N PRO A 108 -8.49 -9.02 -9.74
CA PRO A 108 -7.21 -9.05 -9.07
C PRO A 108 -6.26 -10.00 -9.81
N ILE A 109 -5.05 -10.16 -9.27
CA ILE A 109 -4.00 -10.97 -9.89
C ILE A 109 -4.31 -12.47 -10.04
N ASP A 110 -5.41 -12.96 -9.44
CA ASP A 110 -5.90 -14.33 -9.66
C ASP A 110 -6.66 -14.48 -10.99
N GLY A 111 -6.86 -13.38 -11.73
CA GLY A 111 -7.52 -13.32 -13.03
C GLY A 111 -9.04 -13.46 -12.99
N LYS A 112 -9.65 -13.68 -11.82
CA LYS A 112 -11.12 -13.82 -11.68
C LYS A 112 -11.77 -12.45 -11.52
N THR A 113 -13.04 -12.34 -11.88
CA THR A 113 -13.78 -11.09 -11.70
C THR A 113 -14.71 -11.18 -10.50
N TYR A 114 -14.68 -10.14 -9.67
CA TYR A 114 -15.47 -10.02 -8.46
C TYR A 114 -16.29 -8.73 -8.46
N GLN A 115 -17.48 -8.82 -7.87
CA GLN A 115 -18.40 -7.70 -7.71
C GLN A 115 -18.46 -7.26 -6.24
N LEU A 116 -18.39 -5.95 -6.02
CA LEU A 116 -18.49 -5.36 -4.69
C LEU A 116 -19.88 -5.60 -4.13
N ALA A 117 -19.92 -6.16 -2.92
CA ALA A 117 -21.12 -6.55 -2.20
C ALA A 117 -21.25 -5.83 -0.85
N GLY A 118 -20.72 -4.61 -0.77
CA GLY A 118 -20.67 -3.78 0.44
C GLY A 118 -19.37 -3.94 1.21
N LYS A 119 -19.46 -3.82 2.53
CA LYS A 119 -18.32 -3.96 3.45
C LYS A 119 -18.59 -5.07 4.47
N TRP A 120 -17.51 -5.64 5.02
CA TRP A 120 -17.60 -6.46 6.21
C TRP A 120 -17.87 -5.61 7.44
N ASP A 121 -18.64 -6.15 8.38
CA ASP A 121 -18.79 -5.59 9.70
C ASP A 121 -17.47 -5.67 10.49
N ASN A 122 -17.34 -4.88 11.55
CA ASN A 122 -16.11 -4.76 12.33
C ASN A 122 -15.88 -5.92 13.33
N SER A 123 -16.63 -7.02 13.21
CA SER A 123 -16.65 -8.13 14.18
C SER A 123 -15.44 -9.06 14.09
N ASP A 124 -14.73 -9.09 12.95
CA ASP A 124 -13.64 -10.04 12.69
C ASP A 124 -12.59 -9.49 11.70
N ILE A 125 -11.67 -10.34 11.26
CA ILE A 125 -10.59 -10.06 10.32
C ILE A 125 -11.09 -9.42 9.03
N GLY A 126 -10.50 -8.29 8.61
CA GLY A 126 -10.99 -7.55 7.43
C GLY A 126 -12.25 -6.72 7.67
N GLY A 127 -12.60 -6.43 8.94
CA GLY A 127 -13.69 -5.53 9.27
C GLY A 127 -13.53 -4.15 8.64
N GLY A 128 -14.63 -3.61 8.10
CA GLY A 128 -14.65 -2.33 7.38
C GLY A 128 -14.08 -2.40 5.96
N ARG A 129 -13.49 -3.53 5.54
CA ARG A 129 -12.99 -3.74 4.18
C ARG A 129 -14.10 -4.20 3.24
N SER A 130 -13.82 -4.15 1.94
CA SER A 130 -14.78 -4.53 0.90
C SER A 130 -15.16 -6.01 0.98
N LYS A 131 -16.44 -6.27 0.74
CA LYS A 131 -17.03 -7.60 0.62
C LYS A 131 -17.22 -7.90 -0.86
N TRP A 132 -17.00 -9.15 -1.27
CA TRP A 132 -16.94 -9.52 -2.68
C TRP A 132 -17.85 -10.71 -2.99
N ARG A 133 -18.49 -10.65 -4.16
CA ARG A 133 -19.15 -11.78 -4.81
C ARG A 133 -18.29 -12.29 -5.95
N ASP A 134 -18.16 -13.61 -6.07
CA ASP A 134 -17.55 -14.25 -7.24
C ASP A 134 -18.52 -14.27 -8.45
N GLY A 135 -18.05 -14.80 -9.58
CA GLY A 135 -18.86 -14.92 -10.80
C GLY A 135 -20.09 -15.82 -10.68
N SER A 136 -20.18 -16.65 -9.62
CA SER A 136 -21.37 -17.45 -9.30
C SER A 136 -22.35 -16.73 -8.36
N GLY A 137 -22.02 -15.51 -7.93
CA GLY A 137 -22.80 -14.71 -6.98
C GLY A 137 -22.57 -15.09 -5.52
N ARG A 138 -21.66 -16.03 -5.22
CA ARG A 138 -21.34 -16.44 -3.85
C ARG A 138 -20.42 -15.42 -3.18
N ILE A 139 -20.63 -15.20 -1.89
CA ILE A 139 -19.77 -14.33 -1.09
C ILE A 139 -18.42 -15.03 -0.88
N VAL A 140 -17.35 -14.34 -1.25
CA VAL A 140 -15.97 -14.77 -0.96
C VAL A 140 -15.69 -14.53 0.53
N GLY A 141 -15.16 -15.54 1.22
CA GLY A 141 -14.79 -15.43 2.64
C GLY A 141 -13.80 -14.30 2.90
N ARG A 142 -13.91 -13.65 4.07
CA ARG A 142 -13.15 -12.44 4.46
C ARG A 142 -11.69 -12.69 4.88
N ASP A 143 -11.18 -13.89 4.69
CA ASP A 143 -9.89 -14.37 5.19
C ASP A 143 -8.83 -14.57 4.08
N ASN A 144 -7.64 -15.05 4.46
CA ASN A 144 -6.54 -15.29 3.52
C ASN A 144 -6.68 -16.58 2.70
N ALA A 145 -7.32 -17.63 3.25
CA ALA A 145 -7.52 -18.89 2.55
C ALA A 145 -8.58 -18.73 1.45
N SER A 146 -9.63 -17.97 1.72
CA SER A 146 -10.65 -17.59 0.73
C SER A 146 -10.18 -16.52 -0.26
N GLY A 147 -9.11 -15.80 0.04
CA GLY A 147 -8.55 -14.72 -0.78
C GLY A 147 -9.22 -13.35 -0.63
N GLY A 148 -10.25 -13.21 0.21
CA GLY A 148 -11.02 -11.96 0.34
C GLY A 148 -10.20 -10.76 0.83
N LEU A 149 -9.18 -10.98 1.67
CA LEU A 149 -8.27 -9.92 2.10
C LEU A 149 -7.37 -9.43 0.97
N ALA A 150 -6.96 -10.32 0.07
CA ALA A 150 -6.14 -9.98 -1.09
C ALA A 150 -6.94 -9.14 -2.10
N ILE A 151 -8.18 -9.53 -2.40
CA ILE A 151 -9.08 -8.76 -3.27
C ILE A 151 -9.29 -7.35 -2.70
N SER A 152 -9.56 -7.26 -1.39
CA SER A 152 -9.79 -5.98 -0.71
C SER A 152 -8.56 -5.07 -0.75
N GLN A 153 -7.36 -5.62 -0.56
CA GLN A 153 -6.11 -4.87 -0.62
C GLN A 153 -5.85 -4.28 -2.01
N GLN A 154 -6.04 -5.09 -3.05
CA GLN A 154 -5.86 -4.63 -4.42
C GLN A 154 -6.92 -3.58 -4.81
N TRP A 155 -8.15 -3.72 -4.32
CA TRP A 155 -9.19 -2.70 -4.47
C TRP A 155 -8.81 -1.38 -3.81
N GLU A 156 -8.24 -1.40 -2.61
CA GLU A 156 -7.83 -0.18 -1.91
C GLU A 156 -6.69 0.55 -2.64
N ILE A 157 -5.82 -0.18 -3.33
CA ILE A 157 -4.77 0.39 -4.19
C ILE A 157 -5.37 1.03 -5.45
N LEU A 158 -6.30 0.33 -6.09
CA LEU A 158 -6.88 0.76 -7.38
C LEU A 158 -7.98 1.80 -7.21
N CYS A 159 -8.70 1.79 -6.09
CA CYS A 159 -9.92 2.56 -5.84
C CYS A 159 -9.93 3.22 -4.43
N PRO A 160 -8.92 4.04 -4.07
CA PRO A 160 -8.77 4.61 -2.72
C PRO A 160 -9.90 5.56 -2.29
N ASN A 161 -10.64 6.15 -3.24
CA ASN A 161 -11.65 7.20 -2.99
C ASN A 161 -13.10 6.74 -3.18
N THR A 162 -13.36 5.44 -3.37
CA THR A 162 -14.74 4.92 -3.53
C THR A 162 -15.53 4.86 -2.22
N ALA A 163 -14.97 5.36 -1.11
CA ALA A 163 -15.66 5.52 0.17
C ALA A 163 -16.75 6.62 0.18
N GLY A 164 -16.97 7.38 -0.90
CA GLY A 164 -17.91 8.51 -0.84
C GLY A 164 -18.33 9.14 -2.18
N ARG A 165 -18.80 8.35 -3.15
CA ARG A 165 -19.50 8.91 -4.33
C ARG A 165 -20.97 8.51 -4.41
N THR A 166 -21.68 8.81 -3.33
CA THR A 166 -22.99 9.46 -3.43
C THR A 166 -22.89 10.80 -2.68
N ALA A 167 -23.46 11.85 -3.27
CA ALA A 167 -23.54 13.24 -2.81
C ALA A 167 -22.47 14.24 -3.29
N LYS A 168 -23.01 15.33 -3.86
CA LYS A 168 -22.39 16.61 -4.26
C LYS A 168 -21.45 17.19 -3.20
N SER A 169 -20.43 17.91 -3.68
CA SER A 169 -19.52 18.76 -2.92
C SER A 169 -20.20 19.59 -1.84
N ALA A 170 -19.68 19.49 -0.63
CA ALA A 170 -19.63 20.57 0.33
C ALA A 170 -18.27 20.53 1.01
N ALA A 171 -17.50 21.61 0.88
CA ALA A 171 -16.26 21.81 1.62
C ALA A 171 -16.58 21.85 3.11
N THR A 172 -15.89 21.04 3.92
CA THR A 172 -15.89 21.23 5.38
C THR A 172 -14.57 20.77 5.97
N ALA A 173 -13.94 21.71 6.68
CA ALA A 173 -12.94 21.59 7.74
C ALA A 173 -12.15 20.28 7.86
N GLY A 174 -10.83 20.39 7.71
CA GLY A 174 -9.87 19.32 8.01
C GLY A 174 -10.07 18.76 9.40
N LYS A 175 -10.69 17.57 9.48
CA LYS A 175 -10.78 16.78 10.70
C LYS A 175 -9.39 16.19 10.96
N ARG A 176 -8.80 16.51 12.12
CA ARG A 176 -7.48 15.99 12.54
C ARG A 176 -7.50 14.47 12.44
N LEU A 177 -6.66 13.91 11.57
CA LEU A 177 -6.51 12.46 11.43
C LEU A 177 -6.08 11.87 12.78
N PRO A 178 -6.56 10.67 13.16
CA PRO A 178 -6.12 9.98 14.34
C PRO A 178 -4.62 9.74 14.23
N ALA A 179 -3.90 9.99 15.33
CA ALA A 179 -2.46 9.74 15.36
C ALA A 179 -2.21 8.23 15.19
N ALA A 180 -1.17 7.89 14.42
CA ALA A 180 -0.69 6.52 14.34
C ALA A 180 -0.12 6.10 15.70
N GLU A 181 -0.60 4.96 16.20
CA GLU A 181 -0.15 4.31 17.44
C GLU A 181 1.18 3.57 17.24
N TYR A 182 1.46 3.11 16.02
CA TYR A 182 2.68 2.40 15.67
C TYR A 182 3.42 3.12 14.53
N ALA A 183 4.75 3.06 14.54
CA ALA A 183 5.59 3.71 13.55
C ALA A 183 6.07 2.74 12.45
N VAL A 184 6.32 3.24 11.24
CA VAL A 184 6.98 2.47 10.18
C VAL A 184 8.36 2.00 10.67
N GLY A 185 8.68 0.73 10.42
CA GLY A 185 9.88 0.07 10.89
C GLY A 185 9.75 -0.59 12.26
N GLN A 186 8.71 -0.26 13.05
CA GLN A 186 8.47 -0.83 14.38
C GLN A 186 8.10 -2.31 14.30
N VAL A 187 8.62 -3.10 15.22
CA VAL A 187 8.29 -4.53 15.38
C VAL A 187 7.18 -4.68 16.42
N VAL A 188 6.13 -5.40 16.07
CA VAL A 188 4.88 -5.60 16.83
C VAL A 188 4.47 -7.08 16.78
N LEU A 189 3.43 -7.46 17.50
CA LEU A 189 2.69 -8.71 17.26
C LEU A 189 1.42 -8.38 16.46
N ALA A 190 1.25 -8.98 15.29
CA ALA A 190 0.07 -8.88 14.47
C ALA A 190 -0.79 -10.14 14.56
N ARG A 191 -2.11 -9.98 14.66
CA ARG A 191 -3.05 -11.09 14.69
C ARG A 191 -3.20 -11.71 13.29
N TYR A 192 -2.96 -13.01 13.20
CA TYR A 192 -3.06 -13.79 11.97
C TYR A 192 -3.86 -15.08 12.25
N GLY A 193 -5.09 -15.16 11.70
CA GLY A 193 -6.03 -16.22 12.07
C GLY A 193 -6.35 -16.17 13.57
N ARG A 194 -6.06 -17.24 14.30
CA ARG A 194 -6.22 -17.30 15.77
C ARG A 194 -4.96 -16.93 16.54
N ASP A 195 -3.82 -16.80 15.86
CA ASP A 195 -2.50 -16.64 16.47
C ASP A 195 -2.02 -15.18 16.44
N TRP A 196 -1.03 -14.88 17.28
CA TRP A 196 -0.29 -13.62 17.27
C TRP A 196 1.10 -13.89 16.74
N VAL A 197 1.44 -13.30 15.61
CA VAL A 197 2.72 -13.51 14.93
C VAL A 197 3.47 -12.19 14.98
N ARG A 198 4.78 -12.23 15.23
CA ARG A 198 5.61 -11.03 15.16
C ARG A 198 5.52 -10.41 13.76
N ALA A 199 5.59 -9.10 13.64
CA ALA A 199 5.49 -8.38 12.39
C ALA A 199 6.25 -7.06 12.47
N ARG A 200 6.69 -6.55 11.32
CA ARG A 200 7.22 -5.21 11.14
C ARG A 200 6.20 -4.33 10.45
N ILE A 201 5.95 -3.13 10.97
CA ILE A 201 5.14 -2.11 10.29
C ILE A 201 5.92 -1.61 9.07
N THR A 202 5.33 -1.71 7.89
CA THR A 202 5.94 -1.24 6.63
C THR A 202 5.23 -0.02 6.05
N GLY A 203 4.03 0.32 6.55
CA GLY A 203 3.25 1.46 6.09
C GLY A 203 2.08 1.78 7.03
N ILE A 204 1.60 3.01 6.95
CA ILE A 204 0.47 3.52 7.74
C ILE A 204 -0.58 4.07 6.78
N ARG A 205 -1.82 3.60 6.90
CA ARG A 205 -2.95 4.00 6.07
C ARG A 205 -4.02 4.67 6.91
N HIS A 206 -4.45 5.85 6.46
CA HIS A 206 -5.61 6.54 7.02
C HIS A 206 -6.82 6.24 6.14
N SER A 207 -7.94 5.84 6.74
CA SER A 207 -9.19 5.60 6.02
C SER A 207 -10.38 6.15 6.80
N ASN A 208 -11.49 6.42 6.10
CA ASN A 208 -12.73 6.86 6.73
C ASN A 208 -13.63 5.63 6.98
N GLY A 209 -13.82 5.28 8.25
CA GLY A 209 -14.71 4.23 8.71
C GLY A 209 -16.07 4.74 9.21
N PRO A 210 -17.02 3.85 9.55
CA PRO A 210 -18.36 4.22 10.02
C PRO A 210 -18.36 5.02 11.34
N ALA A 211 -17.36 4.80 12.20
CA ALA A 211 -17.18 5.52 13.47
C ALA A 211 -16.27 6.77 13.33
N GLY A 212 -15.86 7.11 12.11
CA GLY A 212 -14.94 8.18 11.81
C GLY A 212 -13.60 7.71 11.24
N PRO A 213 -12.62 8.62 11.15
CA PRO A 213 -11.28 8.29 10.67
C PRO A 213 -10.63 7.16 11.47
N GLN A 214 -9.99 6.21 10.78
CA GLN A 214 -9.32 5.05 11.37
C GLN A 214 -7.92 4.86 10.74
N VAL A 215 -7.01 4.28 11.52
CA VAL A 215 -5.63 3.97 11.10
C VAL A 215 -5.47 2.46 10.96
N SER A 216 -4.99 2.03 9.80
CA SER A 216 -4.59 0.65 9.51
C SER A 216 -3.11 0.62 9.17
N TYR A 217 -2.47 -0.52 9.39
CA TYR A 217 -1.02 -0.67 9.20
C TYR A 217 -0.74 -1.75 8.16
N ASP A 218 0.09 -1.41 7.18
CA ASP A 218 0.76 -2.42 6.37
C ASP A 218 1.80 -3.10 7.27
N VAL A 219 1.72 -4.42 7.36
CA VAL A 219 2.62 -5.26 8.16
C VAL A 219 3.30 -6.28 7.27
N SER A 220 4.59 -6.49 7.50
CA SER A 220 5.32 -7.68 7.08
C SER A 220 5.46 -8.56 8.30
N LEU A 221 4.66 -9.62 8.39
CA LEU A 221 4.70 -10.59 9.46
C LEU A 221 6.02 -11.38 9.39
N ASP A 222 6.56 -11.82 10.52
CA ASP A 222 7.71 -12.73 10.67
C ASP A 222 7.41 -14.08 10.07
N ASN A 223 6.12 -14.47 10.03
CA ASN A 223 5.78 -15.62 9.21
C ASN A 223 6.12 -15.33 7.76
N GLY A 224 6.16 -14.08 7.28
CA GLY A 224 6.55 -13.65 5.93
C GLY A 224 5.34 -13.31 5.06
N GLN A 225 4.14 -13.28 5.65
CA GLN A 225 2.97 -12.68 5.04
C GLN A 225 3.07 -11.18 5.09
N ARG A 226 2.56 -10.53 4.06
CA ARG A 226 2.27 -9.11 4.12
C ARG A 226 0.76 -8.92 4.20
N GLY A 227 0.32 -7.97 4.99
CA GLY A 227 -1.10 -7.77 5.25
C GLY A 227 -1.40 -6.36 5.72
N ILE A 228 -2.68 -6.00 5.69
CA ILE A 228 -3.16 -4.75 6.28
C ILE A 228 -4.02 -5.12 7.47
N VAL A 229 -3.68 -4.60 8.64
CA VAL A 229 -4.38 -4.89 9.89
C VAL A 229 -4.73 -3.59 10.65
N PRO A 230 -5.88 -3.50 11.33
CA PRO A 230 -6.20 -2.37 12.19
C PRO A 230 -5.33 -2.39 13.46
N ALA A 231 -5.24 -1.25 14.16
CA ALA A 231 -4.53 -1.14 15.44
C ALA A 231 -4.95 -2.21 16.46
N SER A 232 -6.23 -2.59 16.50
CA SER A 232 -6.77 -3.62 17.41
C SER A 232 -6.23 -5.04 17.17
N MET A 233 -5.65 -5.27 15.99
CA MET A 233 -4.97 -6.52 15.63
C MET A 233 -3.45 -6.42 15.78
N LEU A 234 -2.96 -5.34 16.41
CA LEU A 234 -1.57 -5.16 16.76
C LEU A 234 -1.42 -5.13 18.28
N ARG A 235 -0.25 -5.55 18.74
CA ARG A 235 0.22 -5.35 20.11
C ARG A 235 1.66 -4.91 20.07
N ALA A 236 2.02 -4.00 20.96
CA ALA A 236 3.44 -3.75 21.25
C ALA A 236 4.11 -5.07 21.64
N LYS A 237 5.34 -5.26 21.16
CA LYS A 237 6.17 -6.40 21.53
C LYS A 237 6.69 -6.25 22.95
#